data_AF-A0A381R0D6-F1
#
_entry.id   AF-A0A381R0D6-F1
#
_cell.length_a   1.000
_cell.length_b   1.000
_cell.length_c   1.000
_cell.angle_alpha   90.00
_cell.angle_beta   90.00
_cell.angle_gamma   90.00
#
_symmetry.space_group_name_H-M   'P 1'
#
loop_
_entity.id
_entity.type
_entity.pdbx_description
1 polymer ?
#
loop_
_entity_poly.entity_id
_entity_poly.type
_entity_poly.pdbx_seq_one_letter_code
_entity_poly.pdbx_strand_id
1 'polypeptide(L)' 'MPQSKPGNYVGADPYTLTVYDDIMTTRGIDDVNNFWKHIANHPLTLKRAWENVKEAMAPGALDSLTKEMILWQ' A
#
# COMPACT_ATOMS: atom_id res chain seq x y z
N MET A 1 0.26 9.02 22.20
CA MET A 1 0.10 9.23 20.74
C MET A 1 -1.32 8.82 20.38
N PRO A 2 -2.15 9.68 19.76
CA PRO A 2 -3.46 9.25 19.28
C PRO A 2 -3.26 8.15 18.22
N GLN A 3 -3.82 6.98 18.44
CA GLN A 3 -3.76 5.90 17.47
C GLN A 3 -4.60 6.31 16.24
N SER A 4 -3.97 6.36 15.07
CA SER A 4 -4.70 6.57 13.83
C SER A 4 -5.64 5.39 13.63
N LYS A 5 -6.90 5.65 13.29
CA LYS A 5 -7.84 4.56 12.95
C LYS A 5 -7.47 4.04 11.55
N PRO A 6 -7.48 2.72 11.31
CA PRO A 6 -7.30 2.21 9.95
C PRO A 6 -8.43 2.76 9.06
N GLY A 7 -8.06 3.33 7.92
CA GLY A 7 -8.99 3.72 6.87
C GLY A 7 -9.67 2.48 6.31
N ASN A 8 -10.99 2.44 6.39
CA ASN A 8 -11.76 1.34 5.84
C ASN A 8 -11.99 1.56 4.35
N TYR A 9 -11.98 0.47 3.58
CA TYR A 9 -12.34 0.47 2.17
C TYR A 9 -13.75 1.05 1.95
N VAL A 10 -14.70 0.65 2.81
CA VAL A 10 -16.07 1.16 2.82
C VAL A 10 -16.06 2.56 3.44
N GLY A 11 -16.03 3.59 2.59
CA GLY A 11 -16.01 5.01 2.98
C GLY A 11 -14.70 5.74 2.66
N ALA A 12 -13.75 5.09 1.99
CA ALA A 12 -12.55 5.73 1.49
C ALA A 12 -12.88 6.73 0.37
N ASP A 13 -12.10 7.80 0.29
CA ASP A 13 -12.22 8.76 -0.80
C ASP A 13 -11.86 8.09 -2.16
N PRO A 14 -12.36 8.60 -3.30
CA PRO A 14 -12.13 7.97 -4.60
C PRO A 14 -10.65 7.78 -4.97
N TYR A 15 -9.77 8.65 -4.47
CA TYR A 15 -8.34 8.55 -4.72
C TYR A 15 -7.71 7.40 -3.92
N THR A 16 -8.09 7.24 -2.66
CA THR A 16 -7.66 6.09 -1.83
C THR A 16 -8.15 4.77 -2.42
N LEU A 17 -9.39 4.70 -2.91
CA LEU A 17 -9.93 3.51 -3.56
C LEU A 17 -9.09 3.11 -4.78
N THR A 18 -8.72 4.09 -5.62
CA THR A 18 -7.88 3.83 -6.82
C THR A 18 -6.53 3.22 -6.44
N VAL A 19 -5.90 3.71 -5.36
CA VAL A 19 -4.61 3.16 -4.91
C VAL A 19 -4.78 1.76 -4.30
N TYR A 20 -5.87 1.51 -3.58
CA TYR A 20 -6.16 0.18 -3.06
C TYR A 20 -6.42 -0.84 -4.17
N ASP A 21 -7.19 -0.48 -5.19
CA ASP A 21 -7.41 -1.32 -6.37
C ASP A 21 -6.10 -1.66 -7.08
N ASP A 22 -5.20 -0.69 -7.23
CA ASP A 22 -3.88 -0.90 -7.84
C ASP A 22 -3.01 -1.84 -6.97
N ILE A 23 -3.03 -1.69 -5.65
CA ILE A 23 -2.32 -2.60 -4.73
C ILE A 23 -2.86 -4.03 -4.83
N MET A 24 -4.19 -4.19 -4.78
CA MET A 24 -4.86 -5.49 -4.85
C MET A 24 -4.57 -6.18 -6.19
N THR A 25 -4.67 -5.44 -7.29
CA THR A 25 -4.41 -5.95 -8.64
C THR A 25 -2.93 -6.32 -8.82
N THR A 26 -2.02 -5.45 -8.38
CA THR A 26 -0.57 -5.66 -8.55
C THR A 26 -0.07 -6.84 -7.71
N ARG A 27 -0.65 -7.06 -6.53
CA ARG A 27 -0.22 -8.12 -5.60
C ARG A 27 -1.08 -9.39 -5.67
N GLY A 28 -2.24 -9.35 -6.32
CA GLY A 28 -3.18 -10.47 -6.40
C GLY A 28 -3.80 -10.83 -5.04
N ILE A 29 -4.16 -9.82 -4.24
CA ILE A 29 -4.74 -9.98 -2.90
C ILE A 29 -6.14 -9.39 -2.84
N ASP A 30 -7.01 -9.98 -2.03
CA ASP A 30 -8.43 -9.57 -1.90
C ASP A 30 -8.65 -8.41 -0.93
N ASP A 31 -7.67 -8.11 -0.06
CA ASP A 31 -7.74 -7.00 0.89
C ASP A 31 -6.34 -6.43 1.16
N VAL A 32 -6.27 -5.13 1.41
CA VAL A 32 -5.04 -4.43 1.77
C VAL A 32 -4.75 -4.56 3.26
N ASN A 33 -3.48 -4.75 3.62
CA ASN A 33 -3.07 -4.90 5.02
C ASN A 33 -3.25 -3.60 5.84
N ASN A 34 -3.09 -3.71 7.17
CA ASN A 34 -3.28 -2.59 8.08
C ASN A 34 -2.33 -1.40 7.83
N PHE A 35 -1.14 -1.64 7.29
CA PHE A 35 -0.19 -0.58 6.97
C PHE A 35 -0.77 0.41 5.94
N TRP A 36 -1.31 -0.12 4.83
CA TRP A 36 -1.98 0.71 3.82
C TRP A 36 -3.27 1.34 4.33
N LYS A 37 -3.99 0.66 5.22
CA LYS A 37 -5.17 1.21 5.94
C LYS A 37 -4.82 2.42 6.80
N HIS A 38 -3.70 2.41 7.52
CA HIS A 38 -3.30 3.58 8.31
C HIS A 38 -2.83 4.77 7.47
N ILE A 39 -2.13 4.52 6.36
CA ILE A 39 -1.62 5.58 5.49
C ILE A 39 -2.74 6.24 4.67
N ALA A 40 -3.83 5.53 4.41
CA ALA A 40 -5.00 6.08 3.72
C ALA A 40 -5.68 7.27 4.41
N ASN A 41 -5.40 7.52 5.70
CA ASN A 41 -5.79 8.78 6.33
C ASN A 41 -5.16 10.01 5.65
N HIS A 42 -4.09 9.82 4.87
CA HIS A 42 -3.39 10.84 4.07
C HIS A 42 -3.21 10.36 2.62
N PRO A 43 -4.18 10.59 1.72
CA PRO A 43 -4.21 9.99 0.39
C PRO A 43 -3.01 10.34 -0.51
N LEU A 44 -2.46 11.56 -0.40
CA LEU A 44 -1.25 11.96 -1.13
C LEU A 44 -0.02 11.15 -0.71
N THR A 45 0.11 10.89 0.60
CA THR A 45 1.19 10.07 1.15
C THR A 45 1.03 8.60 0.73
N LEU A 46 -0.21 8.10 0.72
CA LEU A 46 -0.54 6.75 0.27
C LEU A 46 -0.04 6.50 -1.16
N LYS A 47 -0.38 7.39 -2.09
CA LYS A 47 0.04 7.26 -3.49
C LYS A 47 1.56 7.30 -3.64
N ARG A 48 2.23 8.24 -2.97
CA ARG A 48 3.70 8.35 -3.03
C ARG A 48 4.38 7.10 -2.47
N ALA A 49 3.88 6.57 -1.35
CA ALA A 49 4.41 5.34 -0.78
C ALA A 49 4.22 4.15 -1.73
N TRP A 50 3.07 4.06 -2.41
CA TRP A 50 2.81 3.01 -3.38
C TRP A 50 3.72 3.11 -4.62
N GLU A 51 3.95 4.30 -5.17
CA GLU A 51 4.89 4.48 -6.29
C GLU A 51 6.32 4.07 -5.91
N ASN A 52 6.79 4.47 -4.72
CA ASN A 52 8.11 4.05 -4.22
C ASN A 52 8.21 2.53 -4.07
N VAL A 53 7.12 1.87 -3.64
CA VAL A 53 7.07 0.41 -3.54
C VAL A 53 7.11 -0.24 -4.92
N LYS A 54 6.42 0.31 -5.91
CA LYS A 54 6.49 -0.18 -7.30
C LYS A 54 7.90 -0.04 -7.87
N GLU A 55 8.57 1.07 -7.61
CA GLU A 55 9.98 1.29 -8.00
C GLU A 55 10.91 0.29 -7.30
N ALA A 56 10.73 0.06 -6.00
CA ALA A 56 11.50 -0.92 -5.23
C ALA A 56 11.27 -2.37 -5.73
N MET A 57 10.05 -2.68 -6.18
CA MET A 57 9.68 -3.98 -6.74
C MET A 57 10.14 -4.16 -8.18
N ALA A 58 10.59 -3.10 -8.86
CA ALA A 58 11.11 -3.19 -10.22
C ALA A 58 12.27 -4.20 -10.32
N PRO A 59 12.41 -4.89 -11.46
CA PRO A 59 13.53 -5.81 -11.67
C PRO A 59 14.87 -5.09 -11.54
N GLY A 60 15.75 -5.58 -10.65
CA GLY A 60 17.12 -5.07 -10.47
C GLY A 60 17.31 -3.98 -9.40
N ALA A 61 16.25 -3.42 -8.79
CA ALA A 61 16.38 -2.40 -7.75
C ALA A 61 16.66 -2.97 -6.35
N LEU A 62 16.11 -4.15 -6.03
CA LEU A 62 16.29 -4.87 -4.77
C LEU A 62 16.47 -6.37 -5.02
N ASP A 63 17.33 -7.01 -4.23
CA ASP A 63 17.49 -8.46 -4.19
C ASP A 63 16.20 -9.15 -3.72
N SER A 64 15.89 -10.33 -4.27
CA SER A 64 14.64 -11.07 -4.03
C SER A 64 14.36 -11.30 -2.55
N LEU A 65 15.40 -11.53 -1.72
CA LEU A 65 15.25 -11.76 -0.28
C LEU A 65 14.77 -10.50 0.47
N THR A 66 15.23 -9.33 0.02
CA THR A 66 14.82 -8.05 0.61
C THR A 66 13.36 -7.71 0.25
N LYS A 67 12.91 -8.13 -0.94
CA LYS A 67 11.50 -8.02 -1.32
C LYS A 67 10.63 -8.88 -0.41
N GLU A 68 11.02 -10.13 -0.16
CA GLU A 68 10.30 -11.06 0.73
C GLU A 68 10.14 -10.50 2.16
N MET A 69 11.18 -9.92 2.75
CA MET A 69 11.13 -9.43 4.14
C MET A 69 10.33 -8.13 4.36
N ILE A 70 10.28 -7.24 3.36
CA ILE A 70 9.67 -5.90 3.52
C ILE A 70 8.20 -5.88 3.08
N LEU A 71 7.82 -6.75 2.14
CA LEU A 71 6.57 -6.61 1.39
C LEU A 71 5.61 -7.81 1.44
N TRP A 72 6.10 -9.02 1.73
CA TRP A 72 5.35 -10.28 1.62
C TRP A 72 4.80 -10.83 2.96
N GLN A 73 4.95 -10.09 4.07
CA GLN A 73 4.17 -10.30 5.30
C GLN A 73 3.02 -9.29 5.41
#